data_AF-A0A0D2LJA2-F1
#
_entry.id   AF-A0A0D2LJA2-F1
#
_cell.length_a   1.000
_cell.length_b   1.000
_cell.length_c   1.000
_cell.angle_alpha   90.00
_cell.angle_beta   90.00
_cell.angle_gamma   90.00
#
_symmetry.space_group_name_H-M   'P 1'
#
loop_
_entity.id
_entity.type
_entity.pdbx_description
1 polymer ?
#
loop_
_entity_poly.entity_id
_entity_poly.type
_entity_poly.pdbx_seq_one_letter_code
_entity_poly.pdbx_strand_id
1 'polypeptide(L)'
;MRLYKETFSNQKEMGAVFGGYSSTPCAVALFPKELYRPPRSWAASAYNIVQWTEMPKGGHFAALEQPELLVADVLKFADLAQTKGWI
;
A
#
# COMPACT_ATOMS: atom_id res chain seq x y z
N MET A 1 -24.30 -2.68 7.76
CA MET A 1 -22.92 -2.14 7.69
C MET A 1 -22.17 -2.37 9.01
N ARG A 2 -21.76 -3.61 9.31
CA ARG A 2 -21.02 -3.93 10.55
C ARG A 2 -19.54 -3.59 10.43
N LEU A 3 -18.91 -3.98 9.32
CA LEU A 3 -17.51 -3.67 9.03
C LEU A 3 -17.22 -2.17 9.05
N TYR A 4 -18.10 -1.35 8.46
CA TYR A 4 -17.98 0.12 8.52
C TYR A 4 -17.94 0.64 9.96
N LYS A 5 -18.85 0.15 10.82
CA LYS A 5 -18.83 0.51 12.24
C LYS A 5 -17.50 0.11 12.86
N GLU A 6 -17.04 -1.12 12.66
CA GLU A 6 -15.79 -1.63 13.24
C GLU A 6 -14.57 -0.81 12.79
N THR A 7 -14.42 -0.53 11.49
CA THR A 7 -13.30 0.25 10.94
C THR A 7 -13.26 1.70 11.42
N PHE A 8 -14.41 2.37 11.55
CA PHE A 8 -14.46 3.79 11.92
C PHE A 8 -14.63 4.05 13.43
N SER A 9 -15.17 3.10 14.20
CA SER A 9 -15.38 3.27 15.65
C SER A 9 -14.19 2.81 16.50
N ASN A 10 -13.29 2.01 15.94
CA ASN A 10 -12.09 1.55 16.64
C ASN A 10 -10.88 2.42 16.27
N GLN A 11 -10.72 3.58 16.94
CA GLN A 11 -9.55 4.46 16.73
C GLN A 11 -8.20 3.75 16.93
N LYS A 12 -8.16 2.64 17.68
CA LYS A 12 -6.97 1.81 17.86
C LYS A 12 -6.53 1.09 16.58
N GLU A 13 -7.44 0.77 15.66
CA GLU A 13 -7.12 0.11 14.38
C GLU A 13 -6.74 1.10 13.28
N MET A 14 -7.34 2.31 13.27
CA MET A 14 -6.73 3.44 12.55
C MET A 14 -5.33 3.74 13.09
N GLY A 15 -5.16 3.60 14.41
CA GLY A 15 -3.87 3.65 15.08
C GLY A 15 -2.91 2.55 14.62
N ALA A 16 -3.35 1.37 14.16
CA ALA A 16 -2.44 0.34 13.64
C ALA A 16 -1.82 0.71 12.28
N VAL A 17 -2.40 1.69 11.56
CA VAL A 17 -1.77 2.34 10.39
C VAL A 17 -0.66 3.33 10.84
N PHE A 18 -0.63 3.73 12.13
CA PHE A 18 0.27 4.74 12.70
C PHE A 18 0.98 4.32 14.01
N GLY A 19 0.87 3.06 14.43
CA GLY A 19 1.02 2.66 15.85
C GLY A 19 2.10 1.61 16.09
N GLY A 20 2.75 1.15 15.03
CA GLY A 20 3.89 0.26 15.09
C GLY A 20 4.55 0.15 13.71
N TYR A 21 5.88 0.12 13.67
CA TYR A 21 6.64 -0.10 12.45
C TYR A 21 6.57 -1.58 12.04
N SER A 22 6.14 -1.87 10.81
CA SER A 22 6.21 -3.20 10.23
C SER A 22 7.55 -3.40 9.53
N SER A 23 8.34 -4.37 10.00
CA SER A 23 9.64 -4.71 9.40
C SER A 23 9.54 -5.56 8.14
N THR A 24 8.38 -6.16 7.86
CA THR A 24 8.14 -6.94 6.65
C THR A 24 8.29 -6.07 5.40
N PRO A 25 9.05 -6.51 4.38
CA PRO A 25 9.19 -5.77 3.13
C PRO A 25 7.84 -5.45 2.50
N CYS A 26 7.63 -4.17 2.17
CA CYS A 26 6.36 -3.66 1.66
C CYS A 26 6.57 -2.87 0.36
N ALA A 27 5.61 -2.98 -0.56
CA ALA A 27 5.52 -2.18 -1.76
C ALA A 27 4.30 -1.25 -1.70
N VAL A 28 4.44 -0.04 -2.25
CA VAL A 28 3.36 0.93 -2.37
C VAL A 28 3.20 1.36 -3.82
N ALA A 29 2.02 1.12 -4.39
CA ALA A 29 1.57 1.66 -5.67
C ALA A 29 0.57 2.79 -5.44
N LEU A 30 0.99 4.04 -5.66
CA LEU A 30 0.20 5.24 -5.37
C LEU A 30 -0.54 5.74 -6.62
N PHE A 31 -1.85 5.48 -6.68
CA PHE A 31 -2.72 5.94 -7.77
C PHE A 31 -3.23 7.36 -7.54
N PRO A 32 -3.33 8.22 -8.58
CA PRO A 32 -3.58 9.66 -8.40
C PRO A 32 -5.00 9.98 -7.89
N LYS A 33 -5.99 9.12 -8.14
CA LYS A 33 -7.39 9.29 -7.70
C LYS A 33 -7.78 8.38 -6.51
N GLU A 34 -6.80 7.88 -5.76
CA GLU A 34 -7.04 7.17 -4.50
C GLU A 34 -7.67 8.11 -3.45
N LEU A 35 -8.56 7.58 -2.61
CA LEU A 35 -9.29 8.31 -1.57
C LEU A 35 -8.34 8.89 -0.51
N TYR A 36 -7.30 8.15 -0.15
CA TYR A 36 -6.28 8.58 0.79
C TYR A 36 -4.87 8.32 0.25
N ARG A 37 -4.09 9.40 0.06
CA ARG A 37 -2.72 9.34 -0.45
C ARG A 37 -1.76 9.86 0.62
N PRO A 38 -1.19 8.99 1.48
CA PRO A 38 -0.29 9.43 2.52
C PRO A 38 1.02 9.98 1.90
N PRO A 39 1.62 11.02 2.50
CA PRO A 39 2.99 11.38 2.19
C PRO A 39 3.94 10.20 2.37
N ARG A 40 4.95 10.07 1.52
CA ARG A 40 5.93 8.97 1.59
C ARG A 40 6.62 8.89 2.96
N SER A 41 6.89 10.02 3.60
CA SER A 41 7.49 10.08 4.93
C SER A 41 6.62 9.41 6.00
N TRP A 42 5.30 9.58 5.92
CA TRP A 42 4.37 8.94 6.85
C TRP A 42 4.31 7.43 6.63
N ALA A 43 4.19 7.00 5.37
CA ALA A 43 4.20 5.59 5.04
C ALA A 43 5.53 4.91 5.45
N ALA A 44 6.67 5.57 5.22
CA ALA A 44 7.99 5.06 5.61
C ALA A 44 8.20 4.99 7.13
N SER A 45 7.49 5.82 7.92
CA SER A 45 7.53 5.73 9.38
C SER A 45 6.77 4.51 9.92
N ALA A 46 5.81 3.97 9.15
CA ALA A 46 4.97 2.85 9.53
C ALA A 46 5.41 1.50 8.90
N TYR A 47 6.09 1.51 7.76
CA TYR A 47 6.42 0.28 7.01
C TYR A 47 7.84 0.29 6.45
N ASN A 48 8.46 -0.90 6.35
CA ASN A 48 9.69 -1.15 5.59
C ASN A 48 9.42 -1.12 4.08
N ILE A 49 9.29 0.08 3.52
CA ILE A 49 8.98 0.28 2.10
C ILE A 49 10.22 0.04 1.25
N VAL A 50 10.22 -1.06 0.49
CA VAL A 50 11.31 -1.44 -0.43
C VAL A 50 11.01 -1.08 -1.88
N GLN A 51 9.74 -0.78 -2.19
CA GLN A 51 9.29 -0.31 -3.50
C GLN A 51 8.24 0.79 -3.33
N TRP A 52 8.43 1.92 -4.01
CA TRP A 52 7.49 3.04 -4.06
C TRP A 52 7.29 3.47 -5.50
N THR A 53 6.06 3.35 -5.99
CA THR A 53 5.69 3.65 -7.38
C THR A 53 4.55 4.66 -7.40
N GLU A 54 4.77 5.80 -8.06
CA GLU A 54 3.71 6.78 -8.32
C GLU A 54 3.12 6.53 -9.70
N MET A 55 1.83 6.18 -9.75
CA MET A 55 1.17 5.77 -10.98
C MET A 55 0.67 6.98 -11.77
N PRO A 56 0.74 6.94 -13.11
CA PRO A 56 0.34 8.07 -13.94
C PRO A 56 -1.18 8.29 -14.04
N LYS A 57 -2.00 7.26 -13.77
CA LYS A 57 -3.47 7.29 -13.87
C LYS A 57 -4.11 6.18 -13.03
N GLY A 58 -5.42 6.26 -12.81
CA GLY A 58 -6.23 5.32 -12.01
C GLY A 58 -6.62 5.87 -10.64
N GLY A 59 -7.40 5.11 -9.90
CA GLY A 59 -7.94 5.49 -8.59
C GLY A 59 -8.08 4.32 -7.63
N HIS A 60 -9.09 4.41 -6.77
CA HIS A 60 -9.32 3.48 -5.65
C HIS A 60 -9.47 2.03 -6.10
N PHE A 61 -10.06 1.80 -7.28
CA PHE A 61 -10.23 0.46 -7.82
C PHE A 61 -9.10 0.13 -8.80
N ALA A 62 -7.84 0.27 -8.36
CA ALA A 62 -6.64 0.11 -9.19
C ALA A 62 -6.65 -1.15 -10.08
N ALA A 63 -7.04 -2.29 -9.53
CA ALA A 63 -7.11 -3.56 -10.26
C ALA A 63 -8.16 -3.57 -11.39
N LEU A 64 -9.23 -2.80 -11.24
CA LEU A 64 -10.29 -2.67 -12.24
C LEU A 64 -10.00 -1.54 -13.23
N GLU A 65 -9.44 -0.42 -12.76
CA GLU A 65 -9.20 0.77 -13.56
C GLU A 65 -7.94 0.66 -14.41
N GLN A 66 -6.84 0.10 -13.86
CA GLN A 66 -5.53 0.02 -14.50
C GLN A 66 -4.86 -1.33 -14.20
N PRO A 67 -5.44 -2.46 -14.63
CA PRO A 67 -4.93 -3.80 -14.32
C PRO A 67 -3.48 -4.00 -14.76
N GLU A 68 -3.10 -3.47 -15.93
CA GLU A 68 -1.74 -3.61 -16.47
C GLU A 68 -0.71 -2.86 -15.64
N LEU A 69 -1.06 -1.65 -15.15
CA LEU A 69 -0.17 -0.87 -14.28
C LEU A 69 0.00 -1.56 -12.92
N LEU A 70 -1.08 -2.09 -12.36
CA LEU A 70 -1.03 -2.78 -11.08
C LEU A 70 -0.24 -4.08 -11.16
N VAL A 71 -0.52 -4.94 -12.16
CA VAL A 71 0.16 -6.24 -12.30
C VAL A 71 1.65 -6.07 -12.57
N ALA A 72 2.04 -5.07 -13.38
CA ALA A 72 3.44 -4.78 -13.62
C ALA A 72 4.19 -4.42 -12.32
N ASP A 73 3.57 -3.63 -11.44
CA ASP A 73 4.16 -3.24 -10.17
C ASP A 73 4.27 -4.43 -9.19
N VAL A 74 3.24 -5.27 -9.14
CA VAL A 74 3.22 -6.49 -8.31
C VAL A 74 4.31 -7.47 -8.77
N LEU A 75 4.45 -7.69 -10.09
CA LEU A 75 5.47 -8.58 -10.63
C LEU A 75 6.88 -8.06 -10.36
N LYS A 76 7.09 -6.74 -10.48
CA LYS A 76 8.35 -6.10 -10.12
C LYS A 76 8.69 -6.31 -8.63
N PHE A 77 7.69 -6.22 -7.75
CA PHE A 77 7.90 -6.48 -6.34
C PHE A 77 8.19 -7.96 -6.05
N ALA A 78 7.51 -8.88 -6.74
CA ALA A 78 7.75 -10.31 -6.60
C ALA A 78 9.16 -10.70 -7.05
N ASP A 79 9.64 -10.16 -8.17
CA ASP A 79 11.01 -10.35 -8.66
C ASP A 79 12.06 -9.79 -7.68
N LEU A 80 11.81 -8.61 -7.13
CA LEU A 80 12.65 -8.03 -6.07
C LEU A 80 12.70 -8.95 -4.84
N ALA A 81 11.55 -9.50 -4.42
CA ALA A 81 11.45 -10.37 -3.26
C ALA A 81 12.22 -11.69 -3.46
N GLN A 82 12.12 -12.29 -4.65
CA GLN A 82 12.89 -13.48 -5.03
C GLN A 82 14.39 -13.20 -5.05
N THR A 83 14.81 -12.08 -5.67
CA THR A 83 16.22 -11.67 -5.74
C THR A 83 16.82 -11.43 -4.36
N LYS A 84 16.02 -10.97 -3.40
CA LYS A 84 16.43 -10.75 -2.01
C LYS A 84 16.29 -11.99 -1.12
N GLY A 85 15.70 -13.08 -1.61
CA GLY A 85 15.49 -14.32 -0.87
C GLY A 85 14.48 -14.18 0.28
N TRP A 86 13.48 -13.31 0.14
CA TRP A 86 12.40 -13.18 1.14
C TRP A 86 11.29 -14.22 0.94
N ILE A 87 11.14 -14.68 -0.30
CA ILE A 87 10.27 -15.77 -0.75
C ILE A 87 11.06 -16.64 -1.71
#